data_AF-A0A7L4E1P5-F1
#
_entry.id   AF-A0A7L4E1P5-F1
#
_cell.length_a   1.000
_cell.length_b   1.000
_cell.length_c   1.000
_cell.angle_alpha   90.00
_cell.angle_beta   90.00
_cell.angle_gamma   90.00
#
_symmetry.space_group_name_H-M   'P 1'
#
loop_
_entity.id
_entity.type
_entity.pdbx_description
1 polymer ?
#
loop_
_entity_poly.entity_id
_entity_poly.type
_entity_poly.pdbx_seq_one_letter_code
_entity_poly.pdbx_strand_id
1 'polypeptide(L)'
;CATMAFSQLKFKELGEEEPTCEEEESLDSVKALAAKLKLQTRRPSYLEWEARVRGQRWGARSPGGTRGAERGSGHPREPQDCGVCGFGSVEAALEWLRTELRDMRALDQRLAQQLMRLRARLHRLKVEQACHRHKEMLDDAAFGLEGCEEDSDLLCTIPPKAAFLLSTPLKHIGVTRMNINSRRFSLC
;
A
#
# COMPACT_ATOMS: atom_id res chain seq x y z
N CYS A 1 55.36 36.16 -49.41
CA CYS A 1 53.92 36.48 -49.40
C CYS A 1 53.15 35.27 -48.93
N ALA A 2 52.52 35.38 -47.76
CA ALA A 2 51.60 34.38 -47.22
C ALA A 2 50.23 34.54 -47.91
N THR A 3 49.59 33.43 -48.26
CA THR A 3 48.15 33.43 -48.54
C THR A 3 47.59 32.10 -48.06
N MET A 4 46.89 32.17 -46.93
CA MET A 4 46.15 31.08 -46.30
C MET A 4 44.90 30.81 -47.14
N ALA A 5 44.72 29.58 -47.60
CA ALA A 5 43.43 29.12 -48.10
C ALA A 5 42.85 28.16 -47.05
N PHE A 6 41.83 28.64 -46.35
CA PHE A 6 41.11 27.93 -45.30
C PHE A 6 40.57 26.59 -45.80
N SER A 7 40.80 25.56 -44.99
CA SER A 7 40.21 24.24 -45.08
C SER A 7 38.69 24.32 -45.19
N GLN A 8 38.12 23.73 -46.24
CA GLN A 8 36.70 23.41 -46.28
C GLN A 8 36.44 22.27 -45.28
N LEU A 9 36.30 22.64 -44.02
CA LEU A 9 35.66 21.78 -43.03
C LEU A 9 34.19 21.63 -43.45
N LYS A 10 33.83 20.44 -43.94
CA LYS A 10 32.41 20.07 -44.11
C LYS A 10 31.77 20.08 -42.73
N PHE A 11 30.98 21.11 -42.47
CA PHE A 11 30.05 21.15 -41.36
C PHE A 11 28.99 20.08 -41.63
N LYS A 12 29.00 18.97 -40.87
CA LYS A 12 27.86 18.07 -40.83
C LYS A 12 26.73 18.82 -40.14
N GLU A 13 25.68 19.07 -40.90
CA GLU A 13 24.44 19.68 -40.46
C GLU A 13 23.83 18.79 -39.36
N LEU A 14 23.54 19.40 -38.21
CA LEU A 14 22.86 18.78 -37.08
C LEU A 14 21.45 18.36 -37.54
N GLY A 15 21.32 17.11 -37.94
CA GLY A 15 20.13 16.56 -38.60
C GLY A 15 20.37 15.25 -39.34
N GLU A 16 21.61 14.77 -39.45
CA GLU A 16 21.86 13.33 -39.63
C GLU A 16 21.50 12.63 -38.31
N GLU A 17 20.26 12.14 -38.23
CA GLU A 17 19.97 10.95 -37.45
C GLU A 17 20.94 9.87 -37.98
N GLU A 18 22.04 9.64 -37.26
CA GLU A 18 22.61 8.30 -37.18
C GLU A 18 21.43 7.35 -37.08
N PRO A 19 21.41 6.20 -37.79
CA PRO A 19 20.52 5.15 -37.36
C PRO A 19 20.97 4.86 -35.94
N THR A 20 20.28 5.47 -34.97
CA THR A 20 20.04 4.85 -33.69
C THR A 20 19.35 3.57 -34.11
N CYS A 21 20.16 2.56 -34.44
CA CYS A 21 19.84 1.18 -34.24
C CYS A 21 19.29 1.25 -32.84
N GLU A 22 17.97 1.22 -32.77
CA GLU A 22 17.20 1.18 -31.57
C GLU A 22 17.77 -0.04 -30.87
N GLU A 23 18.77 0.18 -30.02
CA GLU A 23 19.20 -0.81 -29.05
C GLU A 23 17.98 -0.88 -28.16
N GLU A 24 16.98 -1.64 -28.61
CA GLU A 24 15.89 -2.12 -27.79
C GLU A 24 16.61 -2.65 -26.56
N GLU A 25 16.58 -1.87 -25.47
CA GLU A 25 17.22 -2.23 -24.22
C GLU A 25 16.55 -3.53 -23.79
N SER A 26 17.15 -4.64 -24.25
CA SER A 26 16.53 -5.95 -24.14
C SER A 26 16.32 -6.20 -22.66
N LEU A 27 15.20 -6.84 -22.30
CA LEU A 27 14.90 -7.14 -20.90
C LEU A 27 16.06 -7.85 -20.19
N ASP A 28 16.93 -8.53 -20.94
CA ASP A 28 18.13 -9.18 -20.42
C ASP A 28 19.28 -8.21 -20.13
N SER A 29 19.46 -7.11 -20.89
CA SER A 29 20.42 -6.06 -20.56
C SER A 29 20.03 -5.33 -19.27
N VAL A 30 18.74 -5.03 -19.10
CA VAL A 30 18.19 -4.42 -17.88
C VAL A 30 18.33 -5.36 -16.67
N LYS A 31 18.04 -6.66 -16.82
CA LYS A 31 18.28 -7.66 -15.77
C LYS A 31 19.77 -7.76 -15.40
N ALA A 32 20.66 -7.74 -16.39
CA ALA A 32 22.10 -7.80 -16.17
C ALA A 32 22.61 -6.56 -15.44
N LEU A 33 22.12 -5.38 -15.82
CA LEU A 33 22.44 -4.12 -15.14
C LEU A 33 21.92 -4.13 -13.69
N ALA A 34 20.69 -4.58 -13.45
CA ALA A 34 20.15 -4.71 -12.10
C ALA A 34 20.97 -5.69 -11.23
N ALA A 35 21.41 -6.81 -11.80
CA ALA A 35 22.29 -7.76 -11.12
C ALA A 35 23.67 -7.17 -10.83
N LYS A 36 24.26 -6.44 -11.79
CA LYS A 36 25.55 -5.74 -11.65
C LYS A 36 25.50 -4.69 -10.54
N LEU A 37 24.39 -3.98 -10.42
CA LEU A 37 24.14 -3.00 -9.36
C LEU A 37 23.64 -3.63 -8.04
N LYS A 38 23.50 -4.96 -7.98
CA LYS A 38 23.01 -5.72 -6.81
C LYS A 38 21.67 -5.22 -6.28
N LEU A 39 20.79 -4.78 -7.18
CA LEU A 39 19.47 -4.29 -6.82
C LEU A 39 18.57 -5.47 -6.44
N GLN A 40 17.99 -5.44 -5.24
CA GLN A 40 16.97 -6.40 -4.84
C GLN A 40 15.63 -6.02 -5.47
N THR A 41 15.47 -6.35 -6.75
CA THR A 41 14.24 -6.07 -7.52
C THR A 41 13.09 -7.03 -7.20
N ARG A 42 13.37 -8.11 -6.44
CA ARG A 42 12.40 -9.16 -6.08
C ARG A 42 12.34 -9.35 -4.56
N ARG A 43 11.15 -9.69 -4.06
CA ARG A 43 10.94 -10.04 -2.65
C ARG A 43 11.68 -11.35 -2.30
N PRO A 44 12.30 -11.48 -1.12
CA PRO A 44 13.01 -12.70 -0.71
C PRO A 44 12.16 -13.97 -0.83
N SER A 45 10.88 -13.90 -0.42
CA SER A 45 9.94 -15.02 -0.53
C SER A 45 9.68 -15.48 -1.97
N TYR A 46 9.77 -14.56 -2.94
CA TYR A 46 9.65 -14.92 -4.36
C TYR A 46 10.90 -15.66 -4.84
N LEU A 47 12.09 -15.24 -4.42
CA LEU A 47 13.35 -15.90 -4.78
C LEU A 47 13.43 -17.33 -4.21
N GLU A 48 12.98 -17.52 -2.97
CA GLU A 48 12.86 -18.86 -2.35
C GLU A 48 11.89 -19.76 -3.12
N TRP A 49 10.74 -19.21 -3.52
CA TRP A 49 9.77 -19.93 -4.35
C TRP A 49 10.36 -20.29 -5.72
N GLU A 50 11.02 -19.34 -6.39
CA GLU A 50 11.64 -19.54 -7.69
C GLU A 50 12.74 -20.60 -7.64
N ALA A 51 13.59 -20.58 -6.61
CA ALA A 51 14.62 -21.59 -6.38
C ALA A 51 14.00 -22.97 -6.17
N ARG A 52 12.92 -23.06 -5.38
CA ARG A 52 12.19 -24.31 -5.15
C ARG A 52 11.58 -24.86 -6.44
N VAL A 53 10.93 -24.02 -7.25
CA VAL A 53 10.28 -24.44 -8.50
C VAL A 53 11.30 -24.85 -9.55
N ARG A 54 12.39 -24.08 -9.72
CA ARG A 54 13.44 -24.39 -10.70
C ARG A 54 14.26 -25.63 -10.32
N GLY A 55 14.47 -25.87 -9.02
CA GLY A 55 15.21 -27.04 -8.53
C GLY A 55 14.42 -28.35 -8.53
N GLN A 56 13.09 -28.30 -8.72
CA GLN A 56 12.23 -29.47 -8.54
C GLN A 56 11.80 -30.07 -9.87
N ARG A 57 12.04 -31.38 -10.05
CA ARG A 57 11.55 -32.12 -11.22
C ARG A 57 10.02 -32.24 -11.10
N TRP A 58 9.31 -31.84 -12.15
CA TRP A 58 7.86 -31.68 -12.15
C TRP A 58 7.12 -32.99 -11.79
N GLY A 59 7.65 -34.13 -12.26
CA GLY A 59 7.11 -35.47 -11.94
C GLY A 59 7.39 -35.98 -10.51
N ALA A 60 8.34 -35.40 -9.76
CA ALA A 60 8.70 -35.88 -8.42
C ALA A 60 7.66 -35.50 -7.34
N ARG A 61 6.73 -34.60 -7.67
CA ARG A 61 5.70 -34.10 -6.75
C ARG A 61 4.40 -34.90 -6.82
N SER A 62 4.30 -35.86 -7.75
CA SER A 62 3.10 -36.68 -7.95
C SER A 62 2.89 -37.64 -6.77
N PRO A 63 1.80 -37.52 -5.99
CA PRO A 63 1.53 -38.41 -4.85
C PRO A 63 1.23 -39.87 -5.25
N GLY A 64 1.10 -40.16 -6.54
CA GLY A 64 0.81 -41.49 -7.09
C GLY A 64 1.95 -42.14 -7.87
N GLY A 65 3.12 -41.49 -7.97
CA GLY A 65 4.31 -42.08 -8.58
C GLY A 65 4.92 -43.09 -7.63
N THR A 66 4.60 -44.37 -7.81
CA THR A 66 5.20 -45.52 -7.14
C THR A 66 6.66 -45.28 -6.74
N ARG A 67 6.91 -45.31 -5.42
CA ARG A 67 8.20 -45.67 -4.83
C ARG A 67 8.60 -47.04 -5.39
N GLY A 68 9.33 -47.03 -6.49
CA GLY A 68 9.71 -48.23 -7.21
C GLY A 68 10.92 -47.95 -8.11
N ALA A 69 11.97 -47.35 -7.56
CA ALA A 69 13.28 -47.32 -8.20
C ALA A 69 14.39 -46.95 -7.18
N GLU A 70 14.53 -47.74 -6.12
CA GLU A 70 15.85 -47.94 -5.51
C GLU A 70 16.26 -49.40 -5.66
N ARG A 71 17.03 -49.67 -6.72
CA ARG A 71 18.19 -50.59 -6.82
C ARG A 71 18.32 -51.13 -8.24
N GLY A 72 19.50 -50.94 -8.83
CA GLY A 72 19.84 -51.58 -10.09
C GLY A 72 21.03 -50.92 -10.78
N SER A 73 22.23 -51.26 -10.32
CA SER A 73 23.51 -51.10 -11.00
C SER A 73 23.48 -51.51 -12.48
N GLY A 74 24.10 -50.67 -13.33
CA GLY A 74 24.88 -51.08 -14.50
C GLY A 74 24.14 -51.63 -15.74
N HIS A 75 23.70 -50.75 -16.64
CA HIS A 75 23.86 -50.94 -18.10
C HIS A 75 23.54 -49.61 -18.83
N PRO A 76 24.36 -49.12 -19.79
CA PRO A 76 23.94 -48.02 -20.64
C PRO A 76 23.05 -48.59 -21.73
N ARG A 77 21.73 -48.52 -21.54
CA ARG A 77 20.75 -48.83 -22.56
C ARG A 77 20.30 -47.53 -23.21
N GLU A 78 20.45 -47.52 -24.52
CA GLU A 78 20.04 -46.58 -25.57
C GLU A 78 18.97 -45.53 -25.26
N PRO A 79 18.97 -44.39 -25.99
CA PRO A 79 18.11 -43.24 -25.73
C PRO A 79 16.66 -43.54 -26.11
N GLN A 80 15.93 -44.25 -25.25
CA GLN A 80 14.50 -44.47 -25.41
C GLN A 80 13.74 -43.41 -24.61
N ASP A 81 13.04 -42.59 -25.39
CA ASP A 81 12.08 -41.56 -25.04
C ASP A 81 12.53 -40.53 -24.02
N CYS A 82 13.04 -39.42 -24.57
CA CYS A 82 13.13 -38.12 -23.92
C CYS A 82 11.73 -37.66 -23.48
N GLY A 83 11.25 -38.20 -22.36
CA GLY A 83 10.01 -37.78 -21.72
C GLY A 83 10.04 -36.28 -21.42
N VAL A 84 8.97 -35.57 -21.78
CA VAL A 84 8.86 -34.13 -21.57
C VAL A 84 8.88 -33.84 -20.07
N CYS A 85 9.84 -33.03 -19.61
CA CYS A 85 9.95 -32.56 -18.23
C CYS A 85 9.91 -33.66 -17.13
N GLY A 86 10.33 -34.89 -17.46
CA GLY A 86 10.33 -36.03 -16.54
C GLY A 86 9.01 -36.81 -16.46
N PHE A 87 8.07 -36.58 -17.38
CA PHE A 87 6.87 -37.40 -17.57
C PHE A 87 7.08 -38.41 -18.70
N GLY A 88 6.46 -39.59 -18.60
CA GLY A 88 6.55 -40.65 -19.63
C GLY A 88 5.79 -40.32 -20.93
N SER A 89 4.92 -39.32 -20.93
CA SER A 89 4.21 -38.84 -22.13
C SER A 89 3.77 -37.39 -21.96
N VAL A 90 3.50 -36.71 -23.08
CA VAL A 90 2.95 -35.33 -23.09
C VAL A 90 1.57 -35.29 -22.42
N GLU A 91 0.73 -36.30 -22.66
CA GLU A 91 -0.61 -36.35 -22.08
C GLU A 91 -0.58 -36.50 -20.55
N ALA A 92 0.35 -37.30 -20.02
CA ALA A 92 0.57 -37.38 -18.57
C ALA A 92 1.02 -36.04 -17.96
N ALA A 93 1.87 -35.29 -18.66
CA ALA A 93 2.28 -33.95 -18.23
C ALA A 93 1.11 -32.95 -18.23
N LEU A 94 0.25 -33.01 -19.25
CA LEU A 94 -0.93 -32.14 -19.36
C LEU A 94 -1.99 -32.48 -18.30
N GLU A 95 -2.25 -33.76 -18.04
CA GLU A 95 -3.18 -34.20 -16.99
C GLU A 95 -2.70 -33.69 -15.62
N TRP A 96 -1.41 -33.87 -15.32
CA TRP A 96 -0.79 -33.35 -14.10
C TRP A 96 -0.91 -31.83 -13.97
N LEU A 97 -0.64 -31.09 -15.06
CA LEU A 97 -0.74 -29.63 -15.05
C LEU A 97 -2.19 -29.18 -14.82
N ARG A 98 -3.16 -29.88 -15.40
CA ARG A 98 -4.59 -29.61 -15.15
C ARG A 98 -4.98 -29.87 -13.71
N THR A 99 -4.49 -30.94 -13.08
CA THR A 99 -4.77 -31.21 -11.65
C THR A 99 -4.11 -30.15 -10.76
N GLU A 100 -2.86 -29.83 -11.00
CA GLU A 100 -2.12 -28.84 -10.21
C GLU A 100 -2.75 -27.44 -10.31
N LEU A 101 -3.18 -27.01 -11.50
CA LEU A 101 -3.88 -25.74 -11.66
C LEU A 101 -5.24 -25.70 -10.95
N ARG A 102 -5.97 -26.83 -10.91
CA ARG A 102 -7.22 -26.92 -10.14
C ARG A 102 -6.96 -26.81 -8.65
N ASP A 103 -5.92 -27.47 -8.15
CA ASP A 103 -5.52 -27.43 -6.74
C ASP A 103 -5.06 -26.03 -6.34
N MET A 104 -4.20 -25.40 -7.14
CA MET A 104 -3.79 -24.01 -6.93
C MET A 104 -4.99 -23.06 -6.90
N ARG A 105 -5.93 -23.20 -7.83
CA ARG A 105 -7.15 -22.40 -7.84
C ARG A 105 -8.00 -22.62 -6.58
N ALA A 106 -8.12 -23.85 -6.09
CA ALA A 106 -8.85 -24.15 -4.86
C ALA A 106 -8.17 -23.52 -3.63
N LEU A 107 -6.83 -23.55 -3.56
CA LEU A 107 -6.07 -22.88 -2.50
C LEU A 107 -6.27 -21.37 -2.53
N ASP A 108 -6.21 -20.75 -3.72
CA ASP A 108 -6.43 -19.31 -3.89
C ASP A 108 -7.85 -18.89 -3.50
N GLN A 109 -8.85 -19.69 -3.87
CA GLN A 109 -10.23 -19.47 -3.45
C GLN A 109 -10.38 -19.51 -1.93
N ARG A 110 -9.75 -20.50 -1.27
CA ARG A 110 -9.77 -20.60 0.20
C ARG A 110 -9.08 -19.41 0.86
N LEU A 111 -7.93 -19.00 0.35
CA LEU A 111 -7.18 -17.84 0.86
C LEU A 111 -7.98 -16.54 0.68
N ALA A 112 -8.60 -16.35 -0.49
CA ALA A 112 -9.48 -15.20 -0.74
C ALA A 112 -10.66 -15.17 0.24
N GLN A 113 -11.31 -16.31 0.49
CA GLN A 113 -12.37 -16.39 1.50
C GLN A 113 -11.87 -16.03 2.90
N GLN A 114 -10.69 -16.49 3.30
CA GLN A 114 -10.09 -16.15 4.59
C GLN A 114 -9.80 -14.64 4.69
N LEU A 115 -9.21 -14.04 3.65
CA LEU A 115 -8.95 -12.61 3.61
C LEU A 115 -10.23 -11.77 3.69
N MET A 116 -11.29 -12.19 2.99
CA MET A 116 -12.59 -11.51 3.04
C MET A 116 -13.19 -11.56 4.46
N ARG A 117 -13.12 -12.71 5.14
CA ARG A 117 -13.57 -12.84 6.54
C ARG A 117 -12.77 -11.94 7.49
N LEU A 118 -11.45 -11.92 7.34
CA LEU A 118 -10.58 -11.07 8.14
C LEU A 118 -10.86 -9.59 7.89
N ARG A 119 -11.06 -9.18 6.63
CA ARG A 119 -11.42 -7.81 6.27
C ARG A 119 -12.74 -7.39 6.91
N ALA A 120 -13.77 -8.25 6.86
CA ALA A 120 -15.06 -7.98 7.48
C ALA A 120 -14.93 -7.81 9.01
N ARG A 121 -14.18 -8.71 9.67
CA ARG A 121 -13.93 -8.63 11.11
C ARG A 121 -13.17 -7.36 11.49
N LEU A 122 -12.14 -7.00 10.73
CA LEU A 122 -11.35 -5.79 10.94
C LEU A 122 -12.20 -4.53 10.75
N HIS A 123 -13.09 -4.52 9.75
CA HIS A 123 -14.00 -3.40 9.55
C HIS A 123 -14.98 -3.25 10.72
N ARG A 124 -15.60 -4.36 11.17
CA ARG A 124 -16.47 -4.36 12.35
C ARG A 124 -15.76 -3.80 13.59
N LEU A 125 -14.56 -4.29 13.88
CA LEU A 125 -13.77 -3.81 15.03
C LEU A 125 -13.42 -2.33 14.93
N LYS A 126 -13.11 -1.83 13.72
CA LYS A 126 -12.87 -0.39 13.49
C LYS A 126 -14.11 0.45 13.76
N VAL A 127 -15.29 -0.02 13.34
CA VAL A 127 -16.57 0.66 13.63
C VAL A 127 -16.84 0.66 15.13
N GLU A 128 -16.71 -0.49 15.81
CA GLU A 128 -16.87 -0.60 17.26
C GLU A 128 -15.91 0.34 18.01
N GLN A 129 -14.64 0.40 17.60
CA GLN A 129 -13.65 1.31 18.16
C GLN A 129 -14.03 2.79 17.96
N ALA A 130 -14.52 3.17 16.78
CA ALA A 130 -14.95 4.54 16.51
C ALA A 130 -16.17 4.92 17.37
N CYS A 131 -17.13 4.02 17.52
CA CYS A 131 -18.28 4.21 18.40
C CYS A 131 -17.86 4.38 19.86
N HIS A 132 -16.91 3.58 20.35
CA HIS A 132 -16.42 3.68 21.71
C HIS A 132 -15.75 5.04 21.98
N ARG A 133 -14.85 5.48 21.09
CA ARG A 133 -14.21 6.80 21.18
C ARG A 133 -15.22 7.94 21.16
N HIS A 134 -16.26 7.84 20.34
CA HIS A 134 -17.31 8.85 20.30
C HIS A 134 -18.11 8.88 21.61
N LYS A 135 -18.40 7.71 22.18
CA LYS A 135 -19.05 7.63 23.49
C LYS A 135 -18.19 8.28 24.58
N GLU A 136 -16.90 7.97 24.66
CA GLU A 136 -15.98 8.61 25.61
C GLU A 136 -16.00 10.14 25.48
N MET A 137 -15.96 10.67 24.26
CA MET A 137 -16.07 12.11 24.01
C MET A 137 -17.40 12.70 24.48
N LEU A 138 -18.52 11.99 24.29
CA LEU A 138 -19.83 12.44 24.77
C LEU A 138 -19.90 12.40 26.30
N ASP A 139 -19.35 11.35 26.92
CA ASP A 139 -19.30 11.19 28.36
C ASP A 139 -18.43 12.31 28.99
N ASP A 140 -17.27 12.64 28.38
CA ASP A 140 -16.42 13.77 28.78
C ASP A 140 -17.16 15.12 28.69
N ALA A 141 -17.90 15.33 27.59
CA ALA A 141 -18.69 16.55 27.41
C ALA A 141 -19.86 16.65 28.40
N ALA A 142 -20.53 15.52 28.68
CA ALA A 142 -21.61 15.45 29.67
C ALA A 142 -21.09 15.78 31.08
N PHE A 143 -19.97 15.18 31.48
CA PHE A 143 -19.31 15.50 32.76
C PHE A 143 -18.90 16.97 32.86
N GLY A 144 -18.42 17.57 31.77
CA GLY A 144 -18.10 18.99 31.71
C GLY A 144 -19.32 19.91 31.88
N LEU A 145 -20.52 19.47 31.50
CA LEU A 145 -21.77 20.22 31.64
C LEU A 145 -22.40 20.07 33.03
N GLU A 146 -22.26 18.92 33.68
CA GLU A 146 -22.77 18.68 35.05
C GLU A 146 -22.23 19.70 36.06
N GLY A 147 -20.99 20.19 35.87
CA GLY A 147 -20.42 21.26 36.70
C GLY A 147 -20.94 22.68 36.42
N CYS A 148 -21.75 22.89 35.37
CA CYS A 148 -22.31 24.20 35.01
C CYS A 148 -23.79 24.36 35.37
N GLU A 149 -24.49 23.28 35.75
CA GLU A 149 -25.88 23.34 36.19
C GLU A 149 -26.00 23.92 37.62
N GLU A 150 -25.04 23.65 38.50
CA GLU A 150 -25.03 24.13 39.90
C GLU A 150 -24.97 25.67 39.99
N ASP A 151 -24.30 26.34 39.05
CA ASP A 151 -24.21 27.82 38.99
C ASP A 151 -25.37 28.46 38.18
N SER A 152 -26.08 27.69 37.36
CA SER A 152 -27.21 28.19 36.55
C SER A 152 -28.51 28.28 37.33
N ASP A 153 -28.71 27.45 38.36
CA ASP A 153 -29.87 27.56 39.25
C ASP A 153 -29.89 28.87 40.04
N LEU A 154 -28.73 29.50 40.27
CA LEU A 154 -28.61 30.86 40.82
C LEU A 154 -28.92 31.97 39.81
N LEU A 155 -28.89 31.69 38.50
CA LEU A 155 -29.20 32.67 37.44
C LEU A 155 -30.62 32.54 36.88
N CYS A 156 -31.27 31.39 37.04
CA CYS A 156 -32.67 31.17 36.65
C CYS A 156 -33.70 31.78 37.63
N THR A 157 -33.26 32.34 38.76
CA THR A 157 -34.11 33.08 39.71
C THR A 157 -34.08 34.60 39.50
N ILE A 158 -33.42 35.09 38.45
CA ILE A 158 -33.43 36.51 38.09
C ILE A 158 -34.57 36.72 37.07
N PRO A 159 -35.57 37.57 37.35
CA PRO A 159 -36.60 37.88 36.37
C PRO A 159 -35.96 38.33 35.06
N PRO A 160 -36.42 37.89 33.88
CA PRO A 160 -35.80 38.21 32.59
C PRO A 160 -35.68 39.72 32.31
N LYS A 161 -36.40 40.55 33.08
CA LYS A 161 -36.31 42.02 33.04
C LYS A 161 -35.07 42.61 33.74
N ALA A 162 -34.35 41.86 34.56
CA ALA A 162 -33.16 42.32 35.27
C ALA A 162 -31.84 41.90 34.59
N ALA A 163 -31.85 40.86 33.73
CA ALA A 163 -30.68 40.43 32.97
C ALA A 163 -30.22 41.44 31.90
N PHE A 164 -31.11 42.34 31.47
CA PHE A 164 -30.82 43.34 30.43
C PHE A 164 -30.49 44.74 30.95
N LEU A 165 -30.50 44.98 32.26
CA LEU A 165 -30.42 46.36 32.74
C LEU A 165 -29.01 46.93 32.87
N LEU A 166 -27.97 46.12 33.04
CA LEU A 166 -26.58 46.59 32.94
C LEU A 166 -25.66 45.41 32.55
N SER A 167 -25.26 45.40 31.28
CA SER A 167 -24.15 44.61 30.74
C SER A 167 -22.98 44.56 31.74
N THR A 168 -22.59 43.36 32.15
CA THR A 168 -21.47 43.05 33.04
C THR A 168 -20.05 43.46 32.57
N PRO A 169 -19.73 43.87 31.32
CA PRO A 169 -18.37 44.30 31.00
C PRO A 169 -18.07 45.76 31.34
N LEU A 170 -19.06 46.65 31.48
CA LEU A 170 -18.81 48.10 31.67
C LEU A 170 -18.64 48.54 33.13
N LYS A 171 -19.05 47.71 34.10
CA LYS A 171 -18.86 47.98 35.54
C LYS A 171 -17.39 47.96 35.97
N HIS A 172 -16.58 47.08 35.38
CA HIS A 172 -15.16 46.95 35.70
C HIS A 172 -14.30 48.14 35.22
N ILE A 173 -14.85 48.98 34.33
CA ILE A 173 -14.20 50.19 33.80
C ILE A 173 -14.82 51.46 34.44
N GLY A 174 -15.69 51.31 35.44
CA GLY A 174 -16.32 52.42 36.16
C GLY A 174 -17.38 53.20 35.34
N VAL A 175 -17.81 52.66 34.19
CA VAL A 175 -18.77 53.34 33.32
C VAL A 175 -20.19 52.98 33.73
N THR A 176 -20.95 54.00 34.15
CA THR A 176 -22.38 53.88 34.48
C THR A 176 -23.25 54.55 33.41
N ARG A 177 -24.55 54.23 33.36
CA ARG A 177 -25.52 54.89 32.47
C ARG A 177 -25.55 56.42 32.62
N MET A 178 -25.23 56.93 33.81
CA MET A 178 -25.10 58.36 34.09
C MET A 178 -23.86 58.99 33.42
N ASN A 179 -22.81 58.20 33.20
CA ASN A 179 -21.56 58.61 32.57
C ASN A 179 -21.67 58.71 31.03
N ILE A 180 -22.46 57.81 30.42
CA ILE A 180 -22.66 57.77 28.95
C ILE A 180 -23.63 58.88 28.49
N ASN A 181 -24.66 59.18 29.28
CA ASN A 181 -25.68 60.16 28.91
C ASN A 181 -25.22 61.62 29.01
N SER A 182 -24.11 61.91 29.68
CA SER A 182 -23.62 63.28 29.88
C SER A 182 -22.57 63.74 28.85
N ARG A 183 -22.13 62.87 27.91
CA ARG A 183 -21.25 63.18 26.75
C ARG A 183 -20.16 64.25 27.03
N ARG A 184 -19.41 64.12 28.13
CA ARG A 184 -18.27 64.99 28.43
C ARG A 184 -17.04 64.15 28.72
N PHE A 185 -16.35 63.76 27.65
CA PHE A 185 -14.95 63.39 27.76
C PHE A 185 -14.14 64.69 27.73
N SER A 186 -13.66 65.17 28.88
CA SER A 186 -12.52 66.09 28.90
C SER A 186 -11.25 65.23 28.86
N LEU A 187 -10.52 65.30 27.75
CA LEU A 187 -9.21 64.68 27.65
C LEU A 187 -8.20 65.55 28.40
N CYS A 188 -7.43 64.94 29.29
CA CYS A 188 -6.07 65.37 29.61
C CYS A 188 -5.12 64.48 28.81
#